data_AF-A0A422NDK4-F1
#
_entry.id   AF-A0A422NDK4-F1
#
_cell.length_a   1.000
_cell.length_b   1.000
_cell.length_c   1.000
_cell.angle_alpha   90.00
_cell.angle_beta   90.00
_cell.angle_gamma   90.00
#
_symmetry.space_group_name_H-M   'P 1'
#
loop_
_entity.id
_entity.type
_entity.pdbx_description
1 polymer ?
#
loop_
_entity_poly.entity_id
_entity_poly.type
_entity_poly.pdbx_seq_one_letter_code
_entity_poly.pdbx_strand_id
1 'polypeptide(L)'
;MPELAQLLDKLHTTHFSDMTFSTVSTIANYIKGHANNSSNIDENINTLSTNQQDTLMKVLYCCLANDSGSSATYFRWHEKLYRTAGSGAIIRVMTDMAT
;
A
#
# COMPACT_ATOMS: atom_id res chain seq x y z
N MET A 1 -5.50 -8.15 -13.15
CA MET A 1 -4.06 -7.78 -13.18
C MET A 1 -3.39 -8.38 -11.94
N PRO A 2 -2.66 -9.51 -12.03
CA PRO A 2 -2.22 -10.25 -10.84
C PRO A 2 -0.90 -9.77 -10.22
N GLU A 3 -0.22 -8.79 -10.82
CA GLU A 3 1.15 -8.41 -10.42
C GLU A 3 1.20 -7.75 -9.03
N LEU A 4 0.31 -6.79 -8.75
CA LEU A 4 0.27 -6.12 -7.44
C LEU A 4 -0.08 -7.09 -6.31
N ALA A 5 -1.08 -7.94 -6.52
CA ALA A 5 -1.50 -8.96 -5.55
C ALA A 5 -0.34 -9.89 -5.16
N GLN A 6 0.40 -10.40 -6.15
CA GLN A 6 1.57 -11.26 -5.91
C GLN A 6 2.70 -10.56 -5.16
N LEU A 7 2.92 -9.27 -5.41
CA LEU A 7 3.91 -8.49 -4.68
C LEU A 7 3.50 -8.27 -3.22
N LEU A 8 2.21 -8.03 -2.98
CA LEU A 8 1.66 -7.85 -1.63
C LEU A 8 1.68 -9.17 -0.84
N ASP A 9 1.40 -10.30 -1.48
CA ASP A 9 1.45 -11.61 -0.81
C ASP A 9 2.84 -11.96 -0.30
N LYS A 10 3.91 -11.42 -0.90
CA LYS A 10 5.28 -11.59 -0.38
C LYS A 10 5.54 -10.84 0.93
N LEU A 11 4.70 -9.86 1.26
CA LEU A 11 4.88 -8.97 2.42
C LEU A 11 3.79 -9.15 3.49
N HIS A 12 2.80 -10.02 3.28
CA HIS A 12 1.66 -10.13 4.18
C HIS A 12 2.03 -10.56 5.63
N THR A 13 3.14 -11.29 5.79
CA THR A 13 3.67 -11.69 7.11
C THR A 13 4.72 -10.73 7.67
N THR A 14 5.12 -9.70 6.91
CA THR A 14 6.16 -8.77 7.34
C THR A 14 5.56 -7.71 8.26
N HIS A 15 6.10 -7.60 9.47
CA HIS A 15 5.77 -6.54 10.41
C HIS A 15 6.29 -5.19 9.91
N PHE A 16 5.63 -4.10 10.28
CA PHE A 16 6.02 -2.76 9.85
C PHE A 16 7.46 -2.43 10.26
N SER A 17 7.87 -2.83 11.47
CA SER A 17 9.21 -2.61 12.01
C SER A 17 10.33 -3.21 11.15
N ASP A 18 10.04 -4.27 10.40
CA ASP A 18 10.99 -4.93 9.49
C ASP A 18 10.91 -4.37 8.05
N MET A 19 9.94 -3.49 7.78
CA MET A 19 9.66 -3.00 6.44
C MET A 19 10.55 -1.80 6.11
N THR A 20 11.56 -2.06 5.27
CA THR A 20 12.43 -1.01 4.74
C THR A 20 11.97 -0.54 3.36
N PHE A 21 12.41 0.66 2.95
CA PHE A 21 12.14 1.16 1.59
C PHE A 21 12.69 0.23 0.51
N SER A 22 13.82 -0.44 0.74
CA SER A 22 14.38 -1.44 -0.17
C SER A 22 13.38 -2.57 -0.43
N THR A 23 12.75 -3.08 0.64
CA THR A 23 11.76 -4.16 0.58
C THR A 23 10.51 -3.78 -0.21
N VAL A 24 10.06 -2.53 -0.09
CA VAL A 24 8.84 -2.05 -0.77
C VAL A 24 9.11 -1.34 -2.10
N SER A 25 10.38 -1.18 -2.50
CA SER A 25 10.77 -0.39 -3.67
C SER A 25 10.10 -0.86 -4.98
N THR A 26 9.94 -2.18 -5.16
CA THR A 26 9.23 -2.75 -6.32
C THR A 26 7.77 -2.32 -6.34
N ILE A 27 7.08 -2.35 -5.19
CA ILE A 27 5.68 -1.93 -5.06
C ILE A 27 5.57 -0.41 -5.20
N ALA A 28 6.52 0.35 -4.65
CA ALA A 28 6.56 1.80 -4.79
C ALA A 28 6.66 2.21 -6.27
N ASN A 29 7.52 1.55 -7.05
CA ASN A 29 7.62 1.78 -8.49
C ASN A 29 6.34 1.39 -9.24
N TYR A 30 5.69 0.28 -8.86
CA TYR A 30 4.38 -0.10 -9.40
C TYR A 30 3.33 1.00 -9.15
N ILE A 31 3.21 1.46 -7.90
CA ILE A 31 2.28 2.52 -7.48
C ILE A 31 2.51 3.80 -8.28
N LYS A 32 3.78 4.20 -8.46
CA LYS A 32 4.15 5.38 -9.28
C LYS A 32 3.76 5.20 -10.75
N GLY A 33 3.98 4.03 -11.33
CA GLY A 33 3.65 3.74 -12.73
C GLY A 33 2.14 3.68 -13.02
N HIS A 34 1.33 3.40 -12.01
CA HIS A 34 -0.13 3.23 -12.13
C HIS A 34 -0.93 4.40 -11.53
N ALA A 35 -0.32 5.58 -11.37
CA ALA A 35 -0.94 6.78 -10.80
C ALA A 35 -1.62 7.71 -11.83
N ASN A 36 -1.63 7.32 -13.11
CA ASN A 36 -1.94 8.20 -14.23
C ASN A 36 -3.43 8.57 -14.33
N ASN A 37 -4.31 7.72 -13.80
CA ASN A 37 -5.73 8.00 -13.71
C ASN A 37 -6.34 7.33 -12.47
N SER A 38 -7.38 7.95 -11.91
CA SER A 38 -8.01 7.47 -10.68
C SER A 38 -8.75 6.14 -10.84
N SER A 39 -9.32 5.88 -12.02
CA SER A 39 -10.09 4.66 -12.29
C SER A 39 -9.21 3.39 -12.23
N ASN A 40 -7.98 3.47 -12.73
CA ASN A 40 -7.01 2.38 -12.68
C ASN A 40 -6.62 2.05 -11.24
N ILE A 41 -6.48 3.07 -10.38
CA ILE A 41 -6.23 2.86 -8.94
C ILE A 41 -7.39 2.10 -8.30
N ASP A 42 -8.63 2.52 -8.56
CA ASP A 42 -9.83 1.87 -8.01
C ASP A 42 -9.94 0.41 -8.50
N GLU A 43 -9.71 0.15 -9.80
CA GLU A 43 -9.69 -1.19 -10.37
C GLU A 43 -8.65 -2.09 -9.71
N ASN A 44 -7.43 -1.59 -9.48
CA ASN A 44 -6.40 -2.36 -8.79
C ASN A 44 -6.82 -2.72 -7.37
N ILE A 45 -7.27 -1.75 -6.59
CA ILE A 45 -7.66 -1.93 -5.18
C ILE A 45 -8.84 -2.90 -5.05
N ASN A 46 -9.82 -2.81 -5.95
CA ASN A 46 -11.02 -3.66 -5.91
C ASN A 46 -10.72 -5.14 -6.25
N THR A 47 -9.59 -5.44 -6.88
CA THR A 47 -9.16 -6.82 -7.11
C THR A 47 -8.37 -7.44 -5.94
N LEU A 48 -7.98 -6.63 -4.96
CA LEU A 48 -7.24 -7.09 -3.79
C LEU A 48 -8.16 -7.69 -2.73
N SER A 49 -7.70 -8.77 -2.11
CA SER A 49 -8.30 -9.28 -0.88
C SER A 49 -8.09 -8.32 0.29
N THR A 50 -8.86 -8.47 1.36
CA THR A 50 -8.73 -7.65 2.57
C THR A 50 -7.31 -7.66 3.16
N ASN A 51 -6.66 -8.82 3.19
CA ASN A 51 -5.28 -8.94 3.69
C ASN A 51 -4.28 -8.18 2.80
N GLN A 52 -4.50 -8.22 1.48
CA GLN A 52 -3.67 -7.48 0.53
C GLN A 52 -3.91 -5.97 0.63
N GLN A 53 -5.14 -5.54 0.85
CA GLN A 53 -5.48 -4.13 1.12
C GLN A 53 -4.80 -3.62 2.39
N ASP A 54 -4.79 -4.40 3.46
CA ASP A 54 -4.08 -4.06 4.70
C ASP A 54 -2.57 -3.98 4.49
N THR A 55 -2.01 -4.92 3.74
CA THR A 55 -0.59 -4.92 3.38
C THR A 55 -0.25 -3.71 2.52
N LEU A 56 -1.13 -3.33 1.58
CA LEU A 56 -0.94 -2.13 0.75
C LEU A 56 -0.99 -0.86 1.60
N MET A 57 -1.88 -0.78 2.58
CA MET A 57 -1.92 0.35 3.53
C MET A 57 -0.59 0.45 4.29
N LYS A 58 -0.06 -0.67 4.77
CA LYS A 58 1.25 -0.75 5.45
C LYS A 58 2.38 -0.23 4.55
N VAL A 59 2.41 -0.69 3.30
CA VAL A 59 3.39 -0.26 2.29
C VAL A 59 3.30 1.25 2.03
N LEU A 60 2.09 1.81 1.93
CA LEU A 60 1.90 3.24 1.69
C LEU A 60 2.47 4.09 2.84
N TYR A 61 2.29 3.68 4.10
CA TYR A 61 2.91 4.35 5.25
C TYR A 61 4.45 4.25 5.21
N CYS A 62 5.00 3.08 4.86
CA CYS A 62 6.45 2.92 4.68
C CYS A 62 6.99 3.84 3.57
N CYS A 63 6.32 3.91 2.43
CA CYS A 63 6.67 4.81 1.33
C CYS A 63 6.60 6.29 1.74
N LEU A 64 5.53 6.70 2.43
CA LEU A 64 5.37 8.08 2.91
C LEU A 64 6.45 8.49 3.92
N ALA A 65 6.93 7.55 4.74
CA ALA A 65 8.01 7.81 5.69
C ALA A 65 9.40 7.94 5.02
N ASN A 66 9.61 7.27 3.87
CA ASN A 66 10.95 7.11 3.28
C ASN A 66 11.14 7.79 1.91
N ASP A 67 10.06 8.15 1.21
CA ASP A 67 10.09 8.76 -0.13
C ASP A 67 9.12 9.94 -0.23
N SER A 68 9.61 11.13 0.13
CA SER A 68 8.83 12.37 0.07
C SER A 68 8.56 12.83 -1.37
N GLY A 69 9.41 12.45 -2.34
CA GLY A 69 9.34 12.91 -3.73
C GLY A 69 8.10 12.43 -4.47
N SER A 70 7.49 11.34 -4.02
CA SER A 70 6.26 10.77 -4.61
C SER A 70 5.05 10.80 -3.64
N SER A 71 5.14 11.60 -2.58
CA SER A 71 4.12 11.69 -1.52
C SER A 71 2.69 11.94 -2.05
N ALA A 72 2.53 12.85 -3.02
CA ALA A 72 1.22 13.12 -3.63
C ALA A 72 0.60 11.88 -4.28
N THR A 73 1.41 11.03 -4.92
CA THR A 73 0.95 9.77 -5.51
C THR A 73 0.53 8.79 -4.41
N TYR A 74 1.34 8.66 -3.35
CA TYR A 74 1.01 7.77 -2.23
C TYR A 74 -0.27 8.20 -1.51
N PHE A 75 -0.50 9.50 -1.32
CA PHE A 75 -1.74 9.99 -0.72
C PHE A 75 -2.97 9.73 -1.60
N ARG A 76 -2.86 9.80 -2.93
CA ARG A 76 -3.96 9.42 -3.84
C ARG A 76 -4.34 7.95 -3.69
N TRP A 77 -3.35 7.07 -3.67
CA TRP A 77 -3.57 5.63 -3.44
C TRP A 77 -4.16 5.37 -2.05
N HIS A 78 -3.64 6.05 -1.02
CA HIS A 78 -4.17 5.96 0.34
C HIS A 78 -5.64 6.39 0.41
N GLU A 79 -6.00 7.52 -0.20
CA GLU A 79 -7.38 8.00 -0.24
C GLU A 79 -8.33 6.98 -0.86
N LYS A 80 -7.95 6.38 -2.00
CA LYS A 80 -8.77 5.35 -2.65
C LYS A 80 -8.87 4.09 -1.83
N LEU A 81 -7.76 3.63 -1.28
CA LEU A 81 -7.73 2.44 -0.43
C LEU A 81 -8.58 2.62 0.82
N TYR A 82 -8.54 3.81 1.43
CA TYR A 82 -9.37 4.16 2.58
C TYR A 82 -10.87 4.08 2.26
N ARG A 83 -11.29 4.51 1.06
CA ARG A 83 -12.69 4.41 0.64
C ARG A 83 -13.17 2.96 0.52
N THR A 84 -12.30 2.02 0.15
CA THR A 84 -12.64 0.60 -0.01
C THR A 84 -12.47 -0.21 1.29
N ALA A 85 -11.33 -0.08 1.97
CA ALA A 85 -10.97 -0.88 3.14
C ALA A 85 -11.40 -0.26 4.48
N GLY A 86 -11.73 1.04 4.49
CA GLY A 86 -12.13 1.80 5.67
C GLY A 86 -10.99 2.08 6.65
N SER A 87 -11.37 2.62 7.81
CA SER A 87 -10.42 2.97 8.88
C SER A 87 -9.77 1.76 9.55
N GLY A 88 -10.38 0.58 9.47
CA GLY A 88 -9.84 -0.65 10.05
C GLY A 88 -8.45 -1.01 9.50
N ALA A 89 -8.21 -0.79 8.20
CA ALA A 89 -6.91 -1.01 7.59
C ALA A 89 -5.82 -0.10 8.17
N ILE A 90 -6.15 1.16 8.45
CA ILE A 90 -5.24 2.10 9.10
C ILE A 90 -4.95 1.66 10.53
N ILE A 91 -5.99 1.34 11.31
CA ILE A 91 -5.85 0.93 12.71
C ILE A 91 -4.96 -0.31 12.82
N ARG A 92 -5.12 -1.30 11.92
CA ARG A 92 -4.25 -2.49 11.90
C ARG A 92 -2.78 -2.15 11.65
N VAL A 93 -2.49 -1.21 10.77
CA VAL A 93 -1.11 -0.71 10.58
C VAL A 93 -0.60 0.01 11.83
N MET A 94 -1.40 0.87 12.44
CA MET A 94 -1.02 1.56 13.69
C MET A 94 -0.74 0.58 14.83
N THR A 95 -1.54 -0.48 14.96
CA THR A 95 -1.31 -1.54 15.94
C THR A 95 -0.02 -2.29 15.68
N ASP A 96 0.28 -2.60 14.41
CA ASP A 96 1.51 -3.28 14.00
C ASP A 96 2.78 -2.43 14.20
N MET A 97 2.66 -1.10 14.17
CA MET A 97 3.76 -0.18 14.50
C MET A 97 4.01 -0.05 16.00
N ALA A 98 3.01 -0.35 16.82
CA ALA A 98 3.10 -0.25 18.27
C ALA A 98 3.74 -1.48 18.92
N THR A 99 3.94 -2.56 18.15
CA THR A 99 4.59 -3.82 18.54
C THR A 99 6.04 -3.87 18.11
#